data_AF-A0A6J0V4C0-F1
#
_entry.id   AF-A0A6J0V4C0-F1
#
_cell.length_a   1.000
_cell.length_b   1.000
_cell.length_c   1.000
_cell.angle_alpha   90.00
_cell.angle_beta   90.00
_cell.angle_gamma   90.00
#
_symmetry.space_group_name_H-M   'P 1'
#
loop_
_entity.id
_entity.type
_entity.pdbx_description
1 polymer ?
#
loop_
_entity_poly.entity_id
_entity_poly.type
_entity_poly.pdbx_seq_one_letter_code
_entity_poly.pdbx_strand_id
1 'polypeptide(L)'
;MVKTRPLSQATRSTKTKARAYAEFLQPAKERPETSATLARRLVAGALGMRSKQSKEEREAERKQLQAARERKRLEAKQREDAWEGRE
;
A
#
# COMPACT_ATOMS: atom_id res chain seq x y z
N MET A 1 15.77 -14.79 16.93
CA MET A 1 14.31 -14.68 16.82
C MET A 1 13.77 -13.98 18.06
N VAL A 2 13.21 -12.77 17.94
CA VAL A 2 12.68 -12.03 19.10
C VAL A 2 11.37 -12.68 19.53
N LYS A 3 11.30 -13.15 20.78
CA LYS A 3 10.06 -13.71 21.35
C LYS A 3 9.10 -12.55 21.63
N THR A 4 8.11 -12.34 20.78
CA THR A 4 7.05 -11.33 20.99
C THR A 4 5.82 -11.99 21.63
N ARG A 5 5.17 -11.28 22.56
CA ARG A 5 3.90 -11.69 23.18
C ARG A 5 2.81 -10.69 22.81
N PRO A 6 1.54 -11.12 22.69
CA PRO A 6 0.46 -10.22 22.32
C PRO A 6 0.21 -9.18 23.41
N LEU A 7 -0.19 -7.97 23.01
CA LEU A 7 -0.52 -6.84 23.89
C LEU A 7 -1.65 -7.16 24.90
N SER A 8 -2.47 -8.18 24.62
CA SER A 8 -3.48 -8.70 25.54
C SER A 8 -2.86 -9.24 26.84
N GLN A 9 -1.69 -9.87 26.76
CA GLN A 9 -0.95 -10.43 27.90
C GLN A 9 -0.01 -9.41 28.57
N ALA A 10 0.06 -8.18 28.06
CA ALA A 10 0.95 -7.15 28.61
C ALA A 10 0.43 -6.60 29.95
N THR A 11 1.35 -6.00 30.73
CA THR A 11 1.01 -5.33 31.99
C THR A 11 0.21 -4.07 31.73
N ARG A 12 -0.47 -3.57 32.78
CA ARG A 12 -1.33 -2.37 32.69
C ARG A 12 -0.55 -1.14 32.21
N SER A 13 0.70 -0.96 32.66
CA SER A 13 1.57 0.14 32.25
C SER A 13 1.99 0.07 30.79
N THR A 14 2.25 -1.13 30.25
CA THR A 14 2.55 -1.27 28.81
C THR A 14 1.31 -1.00 27.96
N LYS A 15 0.13 -1.44 28.41
CA LYS A 15 -1.15 -1.19 27.72
C LYS A 15 -1.49 0.29 27.64
N THR A 16 -1.29 1.05 28.72
CA THR A 16 -1.51 2.51 28.71
C THR A 16 -0.51 3.21 27.79
N LYS A 17 0.77 2.82 27.84
CA LYS A 17 1.80 3.35 26.93
C LYS A 17 1.47 3.08 25.46
N ALA A 18 1.00 1.89 25.13
CA ALA A 18 0.61 1.53 23.76
C ALA A 18 -0.59 2.34 23.26
N ARG A 19 -1.58 2.63 24.13
CA ARG A 19 -2.74 3.46 23.78
C ARG A 19 -2.34 4.93 23.55
N ALA A 20 -1.49 5.48 24.41
CA ALA A 20 -0.95 6.84 24.24
C ALA A 20 -0.12 6.96 22.94
N TYR A 21 0.48 5.87 22.47
CA TYR A 21 1.27 5.87 21.23
C TYR A 21 0.45 6.19 19.98
N ALA A 22 -0.89 6.08 20.03
CA ALA A 22 -1.76 6.42 18.91
C ALA A 22 -1.62 7.88 18.47
N GLU A 23 -1.32 8.80 19.40
CA GLU A 23 -1.14 10.24 19.12
C GLU A 23 0.13 10.55 18.31
N PHE A 24 1.10 9.63 18.31
CA PHE A 24 2.36 9.76 17.56
C PHE A 24 2.35 8.99 16.24
N LEU A 25 1.29 8.23 15.96
CA LEU A 25 1.14 7.55 14.68
C LEU A 25 0.78 8.59 13.63
N GLN A 26 1.63 8.70 12.59
CA GLN A 26 1.26 9.45 11.40
C GLN A 26 -0.02 8.84 10.80
N PRO A 27 -0.87 9.67 10.16
CA PRO A 27 -1.98 9.16 9.37
C PRO A 27 -1.49 8.03 8.47
N ALA A 28 -2.19 6.90 8.51
CA ALA A 28 -1.81 5.74 7.72
C ALA A 28 -1.77 6.18 6.25
N LYS A 29 -0.57 6.21 5.68
CA LYS A 29 -0.41 6.48 4.25
C LYS A 29 -1.12 5.35 3.52
N GLU A 30 -2.05 5.70 2.65
CA GLU A 30 -2.71 4.71 1.81
C GLU A 30 -1.64 3.92 1.06
N ARG A 31 -1.81 2.60 1.06
CA ARG A 31 -0.91 1.75 0.29
C ARG A 31 -1.08 2.13 -1.17
N PRO A 32 0.01 2.20 -1.95
CA PRO A 32 -0.13 2.41 -3.38
C PRO A 32 -1.06 1.35 -3.95
N GLU A 33 -1.91 1.77 -4.89
CA GLU A 33 -2.80 0.86 -5.59
C GLU A 33 -1.97 -0.30 -6.17
N THR A 34 -2.24 -1.50 -5.66
CA THR A 34 -1.58 -2.73 -6.07
C THR A 34 -2.67 -3.71 -6.47
N SER A 35 -2.49 -4.35 -7.62
CA SER A 35 -3.49 -5.28 -8.12
C SER A 35 -3.23 -6.69 -7.58
N ALA A 36 -4.21 -7.22 -6.83
CA ALA A 36 -4.13 -8.58 -6.31
C ALA A 36 -4.11 -9.63 -7.45
N THR A 37 -4.66 -9.27 -8.60
CA THR A 37 -4.61 -10.05 -9.85
C THR A 37 -3.20 -10.25 -10.38
N LEU A 38 -2.38 -9.19 -10.43
CA LEU A 38 -0.96 -9.28 -10.79
C LEU A 38 -0.21 -10.19 -9.82
N ALA A 39 -0.42 -10.02 -8.51
CA ALA A 39 0.22 -10.84 -7.49
C ALA A 39 -0.10 -12.34 -7.69
N ARG A 40 -1.38 -12.67 -7.87
CA ARG A 40 -1.82 -14.05 -8.17
C ARG A 40 -1.18 -14.60 -9.43
N ARG A 41 -1.05 -13.80 -10.49
CA ARG A 41 -0.44 -14.20 -11.75
C ARG A 41 1.07 -14.45 -11.62
N LEU A 42 1.78 -13.61 -10.88
CA LEU A 42 3.21 -13.80 -10.63
C LEU A 42 3.48 -15.10 -9.87
N VAL A 43 2.68 -15.37 -8.84
CA VAL A 43 2.77 -16.63 -8.08
C VAL A 43 2.42 -17.82 -8.96
N ALA A 44 1.32 -17.76 -9.72
CA ALA A 44 0.95 -18.82 -10.65
C ALA A 44 2.06 -19.13 -11.66
N GLY A 45 2.70 -18.10 -12.23
CA GLY A 45 3.84 -18.27 -13.14
C GLY A 45 5.06 -18.92 -12.48
N ALA A 46 5.39 -18.53 -11.25
CA ALA A 46 6.48 -19.15 -10.48
C ALA A 46 6.21 -20.62 -10.13
N LEU A 47 4.93 -20.98 -9.95
CA LEU A 47 4.50 -22.36 -9.70
C LEU A 47 4.24 -23.17 -10.99
N GLY A 48 4.46 -22.61 -12.18
CA GLY A 48 4.20 -23.28 -13.46
C GLY A 48 2.71 -23.45 -13.79
N MET A 49 1.81 -22.77 -13.07
CA MET A 49 0.37 -22.81 -13.28
C MET A 49 -0.07 -21.82 -14.36
N ARG A 50 -0.99 -22.23 -15.24
CA ARG A 50 -1.55 -21.35 -16.27
C ARG A 50 -2.55 -20.36 -15.68
N SER A 51 -2.36 -19.06 -15.94
CA SER A 51 -3.36 -18.04 -15.60
C SER A 51 -4.55 -18.10 -16.56
N LYS A 52 -5.77 -18.01 -16.01
CA LYS A 52 -7.03 -17.98 -16.78
C LYS A 52 -7.35 -16.59 -17.37
N GLN A 53 -6.58 -15.56 -17.02
CA GLN A 53 -6.87 -14.18 -17.45
C GLN A 53 -6.64 -13.99 -18.95
N SER A 54 -7.57 -13.31 -19.61
CA SER A 54 -7.48 -12.93 -21.02
C SER A 54 -6.41 -11.87 -21.25
N LYS A 55 -6.03 -11.60 -22.51
CA LYS A 55 -5.08 -10.52 -22.82
C LYS A 55 -5.68 -9.14 -22.54
N GLU A 56 -6.96 -8.95 -22.84
CA GLU A 56 -7.69 -7.69 -22.65
C GLU A 56 -7.78 -7.30 -21.17
N GLU A 57 -8.08 -8.27 -20.30
CA GLU A 57 -8.10 -8.06 -18.83
C GLU A 57 -6.74 -7.60 -18.31
N ARG A 58 -5.64 -8.12 -18.87
CA ARG A 58 -4.28 -7.72 -18.50
C ARG A 58 -3.96 -6.30 -18.97
N GLU A 59 -4.43 -5.91 -20.14
CA GLU A 59 -4.22 -4.55 -20.66
C GLU A 59 -5.03 -3.52 -19.88
N ALA A 60 -6.28 -3.83 -19.55
CA ALA A 60 -7.12 -3.00 -18.70
C ALA A 60 -6.49 -2.81 -17.31
N GLU A 61 -6.01 -3.89 -16.69
CA GLU A 61 -5.28 -3.83 -15.42
C GLU A 61 -4.01 -2.96 -15.51
N ARG A 62 -3.24 -3.11 -16.59
CA ARG A 62 -2.04 -2.28 -16.81
C ARG A 62 -2.37 -0.80 -16.96
N LYS A 63 -3.40 -0.47 -17.74
CA LYS A 63 -3.88 0.91 -17.91
C LYS A 63 -4.34 1.50 -16.58
N GLN A 64 -5.06 0.73 -15.76
CA GLN A 64 -5.50 1.16 -14.43
C GLN A 64 -4.30 1.48 -13.52
N LEU A 65 -3.28 0.62 -13.49
CA LEU A 65 -2.06 0.87 -12.71
C LEU A 65 -1.24 2.07 -13.23
N GLN A 66 -1.21 2.28 -14.54
CA GLN A 66 -0.56 3.45 -15.15
C GLN A 66 -1.29 4.74 -14.75
N ALA A 67 -2.61 4.78 -14.89
CA ALA A 67 -3.41 5.93 -14.48
C ALA A 67 -3.25 6.26 -12.99
N ALA A 68 -3.21 5.24 -12.12
CA ALA A 68 -2.98 5.45 -10.68
C ALA A 68 -1.59 6.04 -10.39
N ARG A 69 -0.55 5.61 -11.12
CA ARG A 69 0.81 6.17 -11.02
C ARG A 69 0.89 7.60 -11.52
N GLU A 70 0.24 7.90 -12.63
CA GLU A 70 0.17 9.25 -13.19
C GLU A 70 -0.57 10.20 -12.25
N ARG A 71 -1.71 9.77 -11.70
CA ARG A 71 -2.46 10.55 -10.70
C ARG A 71 -1.57 10.91 -9.51
N LYS A 72 -0.86 9.93 -8.95
CA LYS A 72 0.09 10.17 -7.85
C LYS A 72 1.21 11.15 -8.23
N ARG A 73 1.71 11.07 -9.46
CA ARG A 73 2.75 12.00 -9.97
C ARG A 73 2.21 13.42 -10.12
N LEU A 74 0.98 13.57 -10.61
CA LEU A 74 0.31 14.86 -10.73
C LEU A 74 0.01 15.46 -9.37
N GLU A 75 -0.50 14.68 -8.41
CA GLU A 75 -0.72 15.10 -7.02
C GLU A 75 0.60 15.56 -6.36
N ALA A 76 1.70 14.84 -6.58
CA ALA A 76 3.01 15.23 -6.08
C ALA A 76 3.49 16.55 -6.70
N LYS A 77 3.27 16.74 -8.01
CA LYS A 77 3.60 17.98 -8.72
C LYS A 77 2.75 19.15 -8.23
N GLN A 78 1.44 18.98 -8.10
CA GLN A 78 0.55 20.01 -7.55
C GLN A 78 0.95 20.42 -6.13
N ARG A 79 1.37 19.45 -5.32
CA ARG A 79 1.87 19.72 -3.97
C ARG A 79 3.19 20.50 -3.96
N GLU A 80 4.08 20.21 -4.92
CA GLU A 80 5.33 20.95 -5.12
C GLU A 80 5.05 22.37 -5.61
N ASP A 81 4.20 22.53 -6.62
CA ASP A 81 3.79 23.82 -7.18
C ASP A 81 3.13 24.70 -6.11
N ALA A 82 2.24 24.13 -5.28
CA ALA A 82 1.60 24.81 -4.15
C ALA A 82 2.59 25.22 -3.04
N TRP A 83 3.76 24.58 -2.98
CA TRP A 83 4.83 24.89 -2.02
C TRP A 83 5.85 25.89 -2.57
N GLU A 84 6.07 25.91 -3.89
CA GLU A 84 6.99 26.85 -4.56
C GLU A 84 6.35 28.21 -4.87
N GLY A 85 5.03 28.36 -4.72
CA GLY A 85 4.34 29.66 -4.86
C GLY A 85 4.37 30.24 -6.28
N ARG A 86 4.39 29.37 -7.29
CA ARG A 86 4.37 29.78 -8.70
C ARG A 86 2.91 29.86 -9.17
N GLU A 87 2.28 31.02 -9.01
CA GLU A 87 1.04 31.39 -9.72
C GLU A 87 1.29 31.64 -11.21
#